data_AF-A0AAJ6AES6-F1
#
_entry.id   AF-A0AAJ6AES6-F1
#
_cell.length_a   1.000
_cell.length_b   1.000
_cell.length_c   1.000
_cell.angle_alpha   90.00
_cell.angle_beta   90.00
_cell.angle_gamma   90.00
#
_symmetry.space_group_name_H-M   'P 1'
#
loop_
_entity.id
_entity.type
_entity.pdbx_description
1 polymer ?
#
loop_
_entity_poly.entity_id
_entity_poly.type
_entity_poly.pdbx_seq_one_letter_code
_entity_poly.pdbx_strand_id
1 'polypeptide(L)'
;MNSWCQNYLLWAGLTPLAMAFFAVTANGQETSLVGINRGSELTTIARRLERGGYELTNGTWVPLSKMYHSNWVDMQFAMLTQLSDDFGLLWGAGTGQRAEKARIDPNVQLGFILQKRPTPSTTLTFTVNSILGGDLTEQPCTASYRLGGVQKVNCRLAASELPVADTLKFLVKVHPSRLKLSLWFRGQF
;
A
#
# COMPACT_ATOMS: atom_id res chain seq x y z
N MET A 1 30.44 22.83 -13.19
CA MET A 1 29.50 23.91 -13.53
C MET A 1 28.35 23.85 -12.55
N ASN A 2 28.34 24.79 -11.62
CA ASN A 2 27.33 24.94 -10.57
C ASN A 2 26.20 25.82 -11.11
N SER A 3 24.94 25.43 -10.91
CA SER A 3 23.85 26.41 -10.86
C SER A 3 22.87 26.04 -9.76
N TRP A 4 22.95 26.85 -8.73
CA TRP A 4 22.06 26.98 -7.59
C TRP A 4 20.67 27.38 -8.04
N CYS A 5 19.64 26.83 -7.41
CA CYS A 5 18.33 27.47 -7.35
C CYS A 5 17.98 27.62 -5.87
N GLN A 6 18.35 28.78 -5.35
CA GLN A 6 18.11 29.22 -3.99
C GLN A 6 17.29 30.49 -4.12
N ASN A 7 16.07 30.51 -3.57
CA ASN A 7 15.57 31.74 -2.98
C ASN A 7 14.35 31.58 -2.06
N TYR A 8 14.53 32.22 -0.91
CA TYR A 8 13.61 32.84 0.04
C TYR A 8 12.67 32.01 0.92
N LEU A 9 13.15 31.86 2.17
CA LEU A 9 12.40 31.92 3.41
C LEU A 9 11.44 33.13 3.48
N LEU A 10 10.20 32.88 3.87
CA LEU A 10 9.42 33.81 4.69
C LEU A 10 8.73 33.00 5.79
N TRP A 11 9.05 33.37 7.04
CA TRP A 11 8.38 32.89 8.25
C TRP A 11 6.99 33.51 8.34
N ALA A 12 5.98 32.67 8.58
CA ALA A 12 4.74 33.08 9.24
C ALA A 12 4.28 31.90 10.11
N GLY A 13 4.18 32.14 11.41
CA GLY A 13 3.85 31.13 12.41
C GLY A 13 2.39 30.66 12.39
N LEU A 14 2.05 29.93 13.47
CA LEU A 14 0.73 29.38 13.83
C LEU A 14 0.45 28.08 13.06
N THR A 15 0.39 26.89 13.64
CA THR A 15 -0.05 26.40 14.95
C THR A 15 0.44 24.95 15.07
N PRO A 16 0.66 24.37 16.26
CA PRO A 16 0.77 22.92 16.36
C PRO A 16 -0.60 22.36 15.93
N LEU A 17 -0.62 21.65 14.81
CA LEU A 17 -1.77 20.84 14.42
C LEU A 17 -1.89 19.76 15.49
N ALA A 18 -2.64 20.06 16.56
CA ALA A 18 -3.06 19.07 17.52
C ALA A 18 -3.75 17.98 16.69
N MET A 19 -3.16 16.79 16.64
CA MET A 19 -3.85 15.59 16.21
C MET A 19 -4.98 15.37 17.20
N ALA A 20 -6.13 15.99 16.91
CA ALA A 20 -7.38 15.65 17.54
C ALA A 20 -7.67 14.21 17.12
N PHE A 21 -7.31 13.26 17.99
CA PHE A 21 -7.93 11.95 18.01
C PHE A 21 -9.41 12.21 18.30
N PHE A 22 -10.23 12.24 17.24
CA PHE A 22 -11.67 12.18 17.41
C PHE A 22 -11.99 10.81 18.01
N ALA A 23 -12.15 10.75 19.32
CA ALA A 23 -12.92 9.69 19.96
C ALA A 23 -14.37 9.91 19.52
N VAL A 24 -14.74 9.28 18.39
CA VAL A 24 -16.15 9.20 17.98
C VAL A 24 -16.82 8.23 18.94
N THR A 25 -17.41 8.76 20.01
CA THR A 25 -18.32 7.99 20.86
C THR A 25 -19.73 8.16 20.33
N ALA A 26 -20.13 7.25 19.45
CA ALA A 26 -21.54 7.11 19.08
C ALA A 26 -22.22 6.26 20.18
N ASN A 27 -23.20 6.88 20.84
CA ASN A 27 -24.15 6.33 21.82
C ASN A 27 -24.12 4.79 21.99
N GLY A 28 -23.49 4.30 23.08
CA GLY A 28 -23.52 2.90 23.50
C GLY A 28 -22.63 1.90 22.74
N GLN A 29 -21.89 2.33 21.72
CA GLN A 29 -21.01 1.47 20.93
C GLN A 29 -19.54 1.81 21.17
N GLU A 30 -18.80 0.90 21.79
CA GLU A 30 -17.36 1.08 22.02
C GLU A 30 -16.60 0.83 20.73
N THR A 31 -15.83 1.84 20.30
CA THR A 31 -14.93 1.72 19.15
C THR A 31 -13.49 1.68 19.65
N SER A 32 -12.78 0.62 19.33
CA SER A 32 -11.39 0.39 19.74
C SER A 32 -10.47 0.27 18.55
N LEU A 33 -9.20 0.68 18.74
CA LEU A 33 -8.14 0.45 17.77
C LEU A 33 -7.66 -0.99 17.90
N VAL A 34 -7.80 -1.77 16.84
CA VAL A 34 -7.36 -3.17 16.77
C VAL A 34 -5.90 -3.27 16.36
N GLY A 35 -5.43 -2.35 15.51
CA GLY A 35 -4.04 -2.34 15.12
C GLY A 35 -3.65 -1.23 14.16
N ILE A 36 -2.35 -0.99 14.14
CA ILE A 36 -1.67 -0.17 13.14
C ILE A 36 -0.57 -1.03 12.54
N ASN A 37 -0.62 -1.24 11.22
CA ASN A 37 0.35 -2.06 10.50
C ASN A 37 1.09 -1.21 9.49
N ARG A 38 2.43 -1.39 9.44
CA ARG A 38 3.27 -0.81 8.40
C ARG A 38 3.44 -1.82 7.27
N GLY A 39 2.96 -1.45 6.09
CA GLY A 39 2.98 -2.25 4.88
C GLY A 39 1.74 -3.13 4.73
N SER A 40 1.49 -3.49 3.47
CA SER A 40 0.48 -4.45 3.03
C SER A 40 1.13 -5.60 2.25
N GLU A 41 0.33 -6.62 1.88
CA GLU A 41 0.79 -7.68 0.96
C GLU A 41 1.36 -7.08 -0.34
N LEU A 42 0.71 -6.03 -0.85
CA LEU A 42 1.14 -5.29 -2.04
C LEU A 42 2.43 -4.49 -1.81
N THR A 43 2.68 -3.99 -0.59
CA THR A 43 3.98 -3.39 -0.23
C THR A 43 5.12 -4.38 -0.42
N THR A 44 4.89 -5.66 -0.07
CA THR A 44 5.89 -6.72 -0.29
C THR A 44 6.13 -6.95 -1.77
N ILE A 45 5.09 -6.92 -2.60
CA ILE A 45 5.21 -7.03 -4.06
C ILE A 45 5.97 -5.83 -4.63
N ALA A 46 5.62 -4.61 -4.23
CA ALA A 46 6.30 -3.38 -4.66
C ALA A 46 7.80 -3.42 -4.32
N ARG A 47 8.17 -3.81 -3.10
CA ARG A 47 9.57 -3.99 -2.68
C ARG A 47 10.33 -5.01 -3.52
N ARG A 48 9.65 -6.02 -4.07
CA ARG A 48 10.31 -7.00 -4.95
C ARG A 48 10.73 -6.38 -6.29
N LEU A 49 10.05 -5.32 -6.75
CA LEU A 49 10.38 -4.58 -7.97
C LEU A 49 11.68 -3.77 -7.84
N GLU A 50 12.07 -3.43 -6.60
CA GLU A 50 13.33 -2.73 -6.32
C GLU A 50 14.57 -3.60 -6.56
N ARG A 51 14.40 -4.93 -6.65
CA ARG A 51 15.52 -5.86 -6.76
C ARG A 51 16.07 -5.90 -8.19
N GLY A 52 17.38 -5.73 -8.30
CA GLY A 52 18.11 -5.80 -9.55
C GLY A 52 18.39 -4.43 -10.19
N GLY A 53 18.63 -4.46 -11.49
CA GLY A 53 19.10 -3.33 -12.28
C GLY A 53 19.46 -3.81 -13.67
N TYR A 54 19.91 -2.89 -14.50
CA TYR A 54 20.42 -3.18 -15.83
C TYR A 54 21.57 -2.24 -16.17
N GLU A 55 22.37 -2.66 -17.14
CA GLU A 55 23.49 -1.88 -17.65
C GLU A 55 23.07 -1.15 -18.94
N LEU A 56 23.45 0.13 -19.04
CA LEU A 56 23.26 0.93 -20.24
C LEU A 56 24.35 0.62 -21.27
N THR A 57 24.13 1.01 -22.54
CA THR A 57 25.11 0.81 -23.63
C THR A 57 26.47 1.48 -23.37
N ASN A 58 26.53 2.47 -22.48
CA ASN A 58 27.77 3.14 -22.07
C ASN A 58 28.45 2.48 -20.85
N GLY A 59 28.00 1.30 -20.42
CA GLY A 59 28.52 0.56 -19.26
C GLY A 59 28.01 1.06 -17.90
N THR A 60 27.09 2.03 -17.87
CA THR A 60 26.57 2.55 -16.61
C THR A 60 25.51 1.60 -16.03
N TRP A 61 25.73 1.12 -14.81
CA TRP A 61 24.74 0.34 -14.06
C TRP A 61 23.63 1.24 -13.50
N VAL A 62 22.37 0.85 -13.73
CA VAL A 62 21.18 1.53 -13.24
C VAL A 62 20.42 0.60 -12.29
N PRO A 63 20.45 0.84 -10.96
CA PRO A 63 19.71 0.03 -10.01
C PRO A 63 18.22 0.39 -10.03
N LEU A 64 17.36 -0.64 -9.98
CA LEU A 64 15.91 -0.44 -9.91
C LEU A 64 15.47 0.17 -8.58
N SER A 65 16.18 -0.12 -7.49
CA SER A 65 15.88 0.43 -6.16
C SER A 65 15.73 1.95 -6.18
N LYS A 66 16.55 2.68 -6.95
CA LYS A 66 16.44 4.15 -7.03
C LYS A 66 15.08 4.63 -7.54
N MET A 67 14.45 3.89 -8.44
CA MET A 67 13.18 4.27 -9.10
C MET A 67 11.95 3.66 -8.39
N TYR A 68 12.10 2.51 -7.76
CA TYR A 68 10.99 1.77 -7.15
C TYR A 68 10.92 1.93 -5.63
N HIS A 69 11.96 2.49 -5.01
CA HIS A 69 11.96 2.76 -3.58
C HIS A 69 10.97 3.87 -3.22
N SER A 70 10.29 3.69 -2.09
CA SER A 70 9.36 4.67 -1.53
C SER A 70 9.79 5.08 -0.14
N ASN A 71 9.88 6.39 0.08
CA ASN A 71 10.06 6.96 1.43
C ASN A 71 8.76 6.90 2.25
N TRP A 72 7.60 6.73 1.58
CA TRP A 72 6.29 6.60 2.21
C TRP A 72 5.75 5.19 1.99
N VAL A 73 5.75 4.38 3.04
CA VAL A 73 5.22 3.02 3.00
C VAL A 73 3.76 3.04 3.45
N ASP A 74 2.95 2.16 2.87
CA ASP A 74 1.53 2.02 3.21
C ASP A 74 1.33 1.82 4.71
N MET A 75 0.56 2.69 5.35
CA MET A 75 0.17 2.59 6.76
C MET A 75 -1.29 2.18 6.83
N GLN A 76 -1.56 1.06 7.50
CA GLN A 76 -2.90 0.51 7.65
C GLN A 76 -3.39 0.67 9.09
N PHE A 77 -4.61 1.17 9.23
CA PHE A 77 -5.29 1.36 10.51
C PHE A 77 -6.54 0.49 10.53
N ALA A 78 -6.74 -0.25 11.62
CA ALA A 78 -7.90 -1.12 11.81
C ALA A 78 -8.59 -0.81 13.13
N MET A 79 -9.90 -0.61 13.06
CA MET A 79 -10.79 -0.29 14.16
C MET A 79 -11.88 -1.36 14.27
N LEU A 80 -12.36 -1.58 15.49
CA LEU A 80 -13.49 -2.45 15.80
C LEU A 80 -14.50 -1.64 16.58
N THR A 81 -15.68 -1.50 16.01
CA THR A 81 -16.85 -0.97 16.71
C THR A 81 -17.69 -2.15 17.20
N GLN A 82 -17.78 -2.33 18.51
CA GLN A 82 -18.58 -3.39 19.10
C GLN A 82 -20.06 -3.00 19.06
N LEU A 83 -20.87 -3.86 18.44
CA LEU A 83 -22.31 -3.62 18.23
C LEU A 83 -23.17 -4.49 19.17
N SER A 84 -22.64 -5.64 19.61
CA SER A 84 -23.19 -6.50 20.67
C SER A 84 -22.06 -7.37 21.27
N ASP A 85 -22.38 -8.24 22.22
CA ASP A 85 -21.41 -9.13 22.87
C ASP A 85 -20.72 -10.10 21.91
N ASP A 86 -21.41 -10.46 20.83
CA ASP A 86 -20.97 -11.48 19.87
C ASP A 86 -20.69 -10.91 18.47
N PHE A 87 -20.97 -9.62 18.22
CA PHE A 87 -20.89 -9.03 16.89
C PHE A 87 -20.22 -7.65 16.91
N GLY A 88 -19.30 -7.43 15.97
CA GLY A 88 -18.65 -6.14 15.79
C GLY A 88 -18.43 -5.79 14.32
N LEU A 89 -18.36 -4.49 14.05
CA LEU A 89 -18.01 -3.92 12.76
C LEU A 89 -16.51 -3.64 12.73
N LEU A 90 -15.82 -4.24 11.75
CA LEU A 90 -14.43 -3.91 11.45
C LEU A 90 -14.40 -2.84 10.37
N TRP A 91 -13.59 -1.82 10.58
CA TRP A 91 -13.36 -0.80 9.56
C TRP A 91 -11.94 -0.27 9.64
N GLY A 92 -11.43 0.24 8.54
CA GLY A 92 -10.04 0.67 8.48
C GLY A 92 -9.71 1.44 7.22
N ALA A 93 -8.48 1.93 7.17
CA ALA A 93 -7.97 2.65 6.00
C ALA A 93 -6.47 2.38 5.82
N GLY A 94 -6.04 2.36 4.56
CA GLY A 94 -4.65 2.31 4.14
C GLY A 94 -4.26 3.60 3.43
N THR A 95 -3.10 4.16 3.78
CA THR A 95 -2.63 5.41 3.17
C THR A 95 -2.11 5.23 1.74
N GLY A 96 -1.82 4.00 1.33
CA GLY A 96 -1.12 3.71 0.08
C GLY A 96 0.38 4.01 0.17
N GLN A 97 1.08 3.77 -0.94
CA GLN A 97 2.54 3.89 -1.08
C GLN A 97 2.87 4.59 -2.39
N ARG A 98 3.92 5.43 -2.40
CA ARG A 98 4.31 6.19 -3.59
C ARG A 98 5.80 6.23 -3.82
N ALA A 99 6.25 5.43 -4.79
CA ALA A 99 7.57 5.54 -5.41
C ALA A 99 7.46 6.27 -6.77
N GLU A 100 8.60 6.49 -7.43
CA GLU A 100 8.63 7.08 -8.77
C GLU A 100 7.95 6.16 -9.81
N LYS A 101 8.17 4.84 -9.71
CA LYS A 101 7.67 3.85 -10.69
C LYS A 101 6.67 2.83 -10.13
N ALA A 102 6.39 2.85 -8.85
CA ALA A 102 5.37 1.98 -8.24
C ALA A 102 4.46 2.79 -7.32
N ARG A 103 3.16 2.60 -7.46
CA ARG A 103 2.15 3.27 -6.64
C ARG A 103 1.13 2.26 -6.13
N ILE A 104 0.89 2.29 -4.83
CA ILE A 104 -0.25 1.62 -4.20
C ILE A 104 -1.23 2.74 -3.83
N ASP A 105 -2.44 2.67 -4.36
CA ASP A 105 -3.46 3.65 -4.02
C ASP A 105 -3.94 3.50 -2.56
N PRO A 106 -4.47 4.56 -1.93
CA PRO A 106 -5.10 4.42 -0.63
C PRO A 106 -6.31 3.47 -0.71
N ASN A 107 -6.69 2.90 0.43
CA ASN A 107 -7.83 2.00 0.53
C ASN A 107 -8.66 2.24 1.78
N VAL A 108 -9.89 1.75 1.74
CA VAL A 108 -10.80 1.64 2.88
C VAL A 108 -11.18 0.18 3.04
N GLN A 109 -11.28 -0.26 4.28
CA GLN A 109 -11.61 -1.62 4.65
C GLN A 109 -12.90 -1.61 5.47
N LEU A 110 -13.80 -2.53 5.17
CA LEU A 110 -15.06 -2.71 5.88
C LEU A 110 -15.33 -4.19 6.03
N GLY A 111 -15.72 -4.59 7.23
CA GLY A 111 -15.93 -5.97 7.57
C GLY A 111 -16.75 -6.14 8.82
N PHE A 112 -16.98 -7.38 9.20
CA PHE A 112 -17.63 -7.72 10.45
C PHE A 112 -16.99 -8.96 11.06
N ILE A 113 -17.11 -9.04 12.37
CA ILE A 113 -16.66 -10.16 13.17
C ILE A 113 -17.84 -10.70 13.96
N LEU A 114 -18.01 -12.02 13.91
CA LEU A 114 -19.00 -12.77 14.68
C LEU A 114 -18.24 -13.75 15.58
N GLN A 115 -18.44 -13.67 16.88
CA GLN A 115 -17.87 -14.57 17.85
C GLN A 115 -18.98 -15.33 18.56
N LYS A 116 -18.87 -16.65 18.62
CA LYS A 116 -19.78 -17.52 19.38
C LYS A 116 -18.99 -18.37 20.36
N ARG A 117 -19.63 -18.70 21.48
CA ARG A 117 -19.07 -19.60 22.51
C ARG A 117 -19.98 -20.83 22.65
N PRO A 118 -19.80 -21.86 21.80
CA PRO A 118 -20.66 -23.05 21.83
C PRO A 118 -20.60 -23.78 23.18
N THR A 119 -19.44 -23.75 23.83
CA THR A 119 -19.24 -24.23 25.20
C THR A 119 -18.45 -23.19 26.01
N PRO A 120 -18.43 -23.27 27.35
CA PRO A 120 -17.63 -22.36 28.18
C PRO A 120 -16.12 -22.39 27.89
N SER A 121 -15.61 -23.48 27.32
CA SER A 121 -14.19 -23.68 27.01
C SER A 121 -13.85 -23.52 25.53
N THR A 122 -14.81 -23.14 24.67
CA THR A 122 -14.61 -23.00 23.22
C THR A 122 -15.07 -21.64 22.71
N THR A 123 -14.39 -21.16 21.68
CA THR A 123 -14.72 -19.92 20.98
C THR A 123 -14.57 -20.14 19.48
N LEU A 124 -15.59 -19.77 18.74
CA LEU A 124 -15.62 -19.75 17.29
C LEU A 124 -15.69 -18.29 16.83
N THR A 125 -14.73 -17.86 16.02
CA THR A 125 -14.66 -16.51 15.48
C THR A 125 -14.71 -16.58 13.96
N PHE A 126 -15.69 -15.91 13.37
CA PHE A 126 -15.82 -15.75 11.94
C PHE A 126 -15.64 -14.28 11.58
N THR A 127 -14.78 -14.00 10.61
CA THR A 127 -14.49 -12.65 10.15
C THR A 127 -14.65 -12.55 8.65
N VAL A 128 -15.33 -11.51 8.22
CA VAL A 128 -15.46 -11.11 6.81
C VAL A 128 -14.89 -9.72 6.69
N ASN A 129 -13.96 -9.51 5.76
CA ASN A 129 -13.40 -8.19 5.48
C ASN A 129 -13.40 -7.93 3.98
N SER A 130 -13.75 -6.71 3.59
CA SER A 130 -13.71 -6.25 2.21
C SER A 130 -12.84 -5.01 2.08
N ILE A 131 -12.14 -4.89 0.95
CA ILE A 131 -11.20 -3.80 0.68
C ILE A 131 -11.61 -3.09 -0.61
N LEU A 132 -11.80 -1.77 -0.52
CA LEU A 132 -12.08 -0.88 -1.65
C LEU A 132 -10.86 0.03 -1.90
N GLY A 133 -10.40 0.14 -3.14
CA GLY A 133 -9.15 0.82 -3.50
C GLY A 133 -7.90 -0.04 -3.26
N GLY A 134 -6.71 0.56 -3.13
CA GLY A 134 -5.51 -0.20 -2.76
C GLY A 134 -4.74 -0.83 -3.91
N ASP A 135 -5.03 -0.51 -5.17
CA ASP A 135 -4.37 -1.18 -6.30
C ASP A 135 -2.90 -0.79 -6.42
N LEU A 136 -2.05 -1.78 -6.71
CA LEU A 136 -0.65 -1.58 -7.07
C LEU A 136 -0.54 -1.40 -8.58
N THR A 137 0.04 -0.28 -9.00
CA THR A 137 0.32 0.04 -10.40
C THR A 137 1.79 0.40 -10.60
N GLU A 138 2.40 -0.21 -11.61
CA GLU A 138 3.72 0.15 -12.12
C GLU A 138 3.58 1.22 -13.21
N GLN A 139 4.40 2.26 -13.14
CA GLN A 139 4.43 3.33 -14.13
C GLN A 139 5.55 3.11 -15.14
N PRO A 140 5.33 3.45 -16.42
CA PRO A 140 6.40 3.41 -17.40
C PRO A 140 7.47 4.48 -17.13
N CYS A 141 8.65 4.27 -17.69
CA CYS A 141 9.68 5.30 -17.81
C CYS A 141 9.96 5.60 -19.26
N THR A 142 10.76 6.63 -19.43
CA THR A 142 11.17 7.15 -20.70
C THR A 142 12.59 6.69 -20.97
N ALA A 143 12.81 5.97 -22.07
CA ALA A 143 14.13 5.53 -22.51
C ALA A 143 14.46 6.14 -23.87
N SER A 144 15.73 6.47 -24.09
CA SER A 144 16.21 7.02 -25.36
C SER A 144 16.97 5.94 -26.12
N TYR A 145 16.45 5.55 -27.28
CA TYR A 145 17.06 4.56 -28.16
C TYR A 145 17.77 5.24 -29.33
N ARG A 146 18.95 4.74 -29.68
CA ARG A 146 19.83 5.33 -30.71
C ARG A 146 19.17 5.48 -32.09
N LEU A 147 18.23 4.59 -32.43
CA LEU A 147 17.50 4.57 -33.71
C LEU A 147 15.98 4.73 -33.54
N GLY A 148 15.49 4.81 -32.30
CA GLY A 148 14.05 4.83 -31.97
C GLY A 148 13.60 6.12 -31.28
N GLY A 149 14.51 7.05 -31.00
CA GLY A 149 14.20 8.26 -30.24
C GLY A 149 13.77 7.95 -28.81
N VAL A 150 13.01 8.88 -28.23
CA VAL A 150 12.54 8.81 -26.85
C VAL A 150 11.19 8.08 -26.78
N GLN A 151 11.13 6.96 -26.06
CA GLN A 151 9.92 6.14 -25.98
C GLN A 151 9.58 5.71 -24.54
N LYS A 152 8.31 5.39 -24.30
CA LYS A 152 7.84 4.85 -23.01
C LYS A 152 8.00 3.33 -22.97
N VAL A 153 8.65 2.83 -21.93
CA VAL A 153 8.96 1.41 -21.73
C VAL A 153 8.68 0.98 -20.30
N ASN A 154 8.60 -0.34 -20.08
CA ASN A 154 8.73 -0.88 -18.73
C ASN A 154 10.18 -0.74 -18.27
N CYS A 155 10.40 -0.11 -17.11
CA CYS A 155 11.74 0.22 -16.63
C CYS A 155 12.59 -1.00 -16.34
N ARG A 156 11.99 -2.11 -15.94
CA ARG A 156 12.72 -3.36 -15.69
C ARG A 156 13.18 -4.02 -16.98
N LEU A 157 12.59 -3.65 -18.11
CA LEU A 157 12.85 -4.20 -19.43
C LEU A 157 13.46 -3.17 -20.39
N ALA A 158 13.88 -2.01 -19.90
CA ALA A 158 14.37 -0.92 -20.73
C ALA A 158 15.63 -1.30 -21.55
N ALA A 159 16.48 -2.18 -20.99
CA ALA A 159 17.66 -2.71 -21.66
C ALA A 159 17.45 -4.11 -22.27
N SER A 160 16.20 -4.58 -22.38
CA SER A 160 15.90 -5.85 -23.04
C SER A 160 15.85 -5.69 -24.56
N GLU A 161 15.94 -6.81 -25.28
CA GLU A 161 15.79 -6.86 -26.75
C GLU A 161 14.32 -6.86 -27.20
N LEU A 162 13.37 -6.79 -26.26
CA LEU A 162 11.94 -6.78 -26.58
C LEU A 162 11.53 -5.48 -27.30
N PRO A 163 10.59 -5.55 -28.26
CA PRO A 163 9.97 -4.37 -28.81
C PRO A 163 9.33 -3.50 -27.72
N VAL A 164 9.44 -2.17 -27.86
CA VAL A 164 8.96 -1.21 -26.85
C VAL A 164 7.49 -1.46 -26.47
N ALA A 165 6.61 -1.67 -27.45
CA ALA A 165 5.20 -1.95 -27.22
C ALA A 165 4.97 -3.24 -26.40
N ASP A 166 5.84 -4.24 -26.54
CA ASP A 166 5.77 -5.48 -25.79
C ASP A 166 6.26 -5.31 -24.36
N THR A 167 7.25 -4.44 -24.11
CA THR A 167 7.71 -4.17 -22.74
C THR A 167 6.59 -3.64 -21.85
N LEU A 168 5.69 -2.79 -22.39
CA LEU A 168 4.60 -2.17 -21.64
C LEU A 168 3.56 -3.19 -21.16
N LYS A 169 3.42 -4.34 -21.84
CA LYS A 169 2.52 -5.43 -21.43
C LYS A 169 2.94 -6.08 -20.11
N PHE A 170 4.20 -5.91 -19.71
CA PHE A 170 4.75 -6.44 -18.46
C PHE A 170 4.66 -5.47 -17.28
N LEU A 171 4.00 -4.30 -17.45
CA LEU A 171 3.72 -3.40 -16.33
C LEU A 171 2.84 -4.12 -15.31
N VAL A 172 3.31 -4.12 -14.06
CA VAL A 172 2.60 -4.75 -12.96
C VAL A 172 1.34 -3.95 -12.63
N LYS A 173 0.19 -4.63 -12.65
CA LYS A 173 -1.08 -4.14 -12.11
C LYS A 173 -1.70 -5.24 -11.25
N VAL A 174 -1.72 -5.03 -9.93
CA VAL A 174 -2.20 -6.03 -8.97
C VAL A 174 -3.26 -5.39 -8.09
N HIS A 175 -4.40 -6.06 -7.97
CA HIS A 175 -5.48 -5.65 -7.08
C HIS A 175 -5.34 -6.38 -5.75
N PRO A 176 -5.69 -5.76 -4.61
CA PRO A 176 -5.74 -6.46 -3.33
C PRO A 176 -6.86 -7.50 -3.34
N SER A 177 -6.75 -8.53 -2.50
CA SER A 177 -7.83 -9.48 -2.27
C SER A 177 -9.05 -8.77 -1.68
N ARG A 178 -10.06 -8.52 -2.53
CA ARG A 178 -11.22 -7.66 -2.25
C ARG A 178 -12.13 -8.19 -1.17
N LEU A 179 -12.12 -9.50 -0.93
CA LEU A 179 -12.90 -10.18 0.10
C LEU A 179 -11.98 -11.19 0.78
N LYS A 180 -11.90 -11.12 2.11
CA LYS A 180 -11.18 -12.07 2.96
C LYS A 180 -12.17 -12.66 3.95
N LEU A 181 -12.23 -13.99 3.99
CA LEU A 181 -13.04 -14.77 4.92
C LEU A 181 -12.08 -15.54 5.82
N SER A 182 -12.27 -15.48 7.13
CA SER A 182 -11.49 -16.29 8.07
C SER A 182 -12.38 -16.90 9.13
N LEU A 183 -12.14 -18.16 9.43
CA LEU A 183 -12.78 -18.89 10.51
C LEU A 183 -11.69 -19.39 11.46
N TRP A 184 -11.81 -19.02 12.73
CA TRP A 184 -10.88 -19.39 13.79
C TRP A 184 -11.63 -20.13 14.89
N PHE A 185 -11.06 -21.23 15.35
CA PHE A 185 -11.58 -22.00 16.48
C PHE A 185 -10.51 -22.06 17.57
N ARG A 186 -10.91 -21.75 18.80
CA ARG A 186 -10.07 -21.84 20.00
C ARG A 186 -10.77 -22.68 21.05
N GLY A 187 -10.15 -23.78 21.44
CA GLY A 187 -10.59 -24.63 22.55
C GLY A 187 -9.53 -24.69 23.63
N GLN A 188 -9.97 -24.69 24.89
CA GLN A 188 -9.13 -25.06 26.04
C GLN A 188 -9.58 -26.45 26.50
N PHE A 189 -8.64 -27.39 26.51
CA PHE A 189 -8.82 -28.78 26.93
C PHE A 189 -8.14 -29.01 28.27
#